data_AF-A0A2K5V210-F1
#
_entry.id   AF-A0A2K5V210-F1
#
_cell.length_a   1.000
_cell.length_b   1.000
_cell.length_c   1.000
_cell.angle_alpha   90.00
_cell.angle_beta   90.00
_cell.angle_gamma   90.00
#
_symmetry.space_group_name_H-M   'P 1'
#
loop_
_entity.id
_entity.type
_entity.pdbx_description
1 polymer ?
#
loop_
_entity_poly.entity_id
_entity_poly.type
_entity_poly.pdbx_seq_one_letter_code
_entity_poly.pdbx_strand_id
1 'polypeptide(L)'
;MCRANKESSDGAHGLLDPYNAFLSAVKWIMTELVLFLVEFNLCSWWHSDMTAKAQKLKQTLEPCDTEYPAFVSERTIKETTGNIACEDCSKSFVIQQIPSSNLFMVVVDSSCLCESVAPITMAPIEISQHNESLKCERLKAQKIRRRPESCHGFHPEENAREQSFFCSLCF
;
A
#
# COMPACT_ATOMS: atom_id res chain seq x y z
N MET A 1 6.20 2.33 3.02
CA MET A 1 5.17 3.26 3.53
C MET A 1 3.87 2.83 2.89
N CYS A 2 2.93 2.32 3.68
CA CYS A 2 1.66 1.82 3.17
C CYS A 2 0.59 2.88 3.39
N ARG A 3 -0.49 2.80 2.61
CA ARG A 3 -1.66 3.62 2.87
C ARG A 3 -2.28 3.12 4.17
N ALA A 4 -2.44 4.01 5.13
CA ALA A 4 -3.29 3.69 6.27
C ALA A 4 -4.71 3.50 5.72
N ASN A 5 -5.19 2.25 5.71
CA ASN A 5 -6.61 1.99 5.62
C ASN A 5 -7.19 2.50 6.93
N LYS A 6 -7.54 3.79 6.96
CA LYS A 6 -8.52 4.27 7.92
C LYS A 6 -9.79 3.50 7.59
N GLU A 7 -10.05 2.43 8.32
CA GLU A 7 -11.43 2.07 8.62
C GLU A 7 -12.01 3.31 9.28
N SER A 8 -12.63 4.17 8.47
CA SER A 8 -13.43 5.27 8.96
C SER A 8 -14.62 4.63 9.68
N SER A 9 -14.41 4.27 10.94
CA SER A 9 -15.48 4.05 11.92
C SER A 9 -16.07 5.42 12.27
N ASP A 10 -16.55 6.11 11.25
CA ASP A 10 -17.25 7.38 11.35
C ASP A 10 -18.73 7.05 11.11
N GLY A 11 -19.29 6.29 12.05
CA GLY A 11 -20.65 5.74 12.04
C GLY A 11 -21.76 6.80 12.14
N ALA A 12 -21.46 8.06 11.84
CA ALA A 12 -22.37 9.19 11.96
C ALA A 12 -22.74 9.84 10.62
N HIS A 13 -22.07 9.51 9.50
CA HIS A 13 -22.39 10.12 8.20
C HIS A 13 -23.67 9.57 7.54
N GLY A 14 -24.07 8.33 7.85
CA GLY A 14 -25.24 7.69 7.21
C GLY A 14 -26.60 8.28 7.59
N LEU A 15 -26.70 9.05 8.68
CA LEU A 15 -27.96 9.66 9.13
C LEU A 15 -28.20 11.07 8.57
N LEU A 16 -27.14 11.79 8.21
CA LEU A 16 -27.24 13.10 7.56
C LEU A 16 -27.08 13.03 6.04
N ASP A 17 -26.75 11.87 5.48
CA ASP A 17 -26.59 11.64 4.05
C ASP A 17 -27.79 12.07 3.18
N PRO A 18 -29.06 11.77 3.53
CA PRO A 18 -30.19 12.22 2.71
C PRO A 18 -30.40 13.73 2.78
N TYR A 19 -30.14 14.34 3.94
CA TYR A 19 -30.25 15.80 4.12
C TYR A 19 -29.10 16.53 3.42
N ASN A 20 -27.88 16.00 3.49
CA ASN A 20 -26.71 16.54 2.80
C ASN A 20 -26.82 16.36 1.28
N ALA A 21 -27.35 15.23 0.80
CA ALA A 21 -27.68 15.02 -0.60
C ALA A 21 -28.76 16.00 -1.08
N PHE A 22 -29.83 16.19 -0.30
CA PHE A 22 -30.85 17.19 -0.58
C PHE A 22 -30.29 18.61 -0.60
N LEU A 23 -29.50 19.01 0.41
CA LEU A 23 -28.84 20.31 0.45
C LEU A 23 -27.84 20.49 -0.70
N SER A 24 -27.16 19.42 -1.13
CA SER A 24 -26.25 19.46 -2.28
C SER A 24 -27.01 19.67 -3.60
N ALA A 25 -28.18 19.03 -3.76
CA ALA A 25 -29.05 19.21 -4.90
C ALA A 25 -29.67 20.61 -4.91
N VAL A 26 -30.15 21.10 -3.77
CA VAL A 26 -30.63 22.48 -3.60
C VAL A 26 -29.51 23.46 -3.93
N LYS A 27 -28.31 23.23 -3.42
CA LYS A 27 -27.14 24.08 -3.73
C LYS A 27 -26.81 24.04 -5.22
N TRP A 28 -26.83 22.88 -5.87
CA TRP A 28 -26.58 22.76 -7.30
C TRP A 28 -27.64 23.51 -8.12
N ILE A 29 -28.92 23.32 -7.82
CA ILE A 29 -30.04 24.05 -8.45
C ILE A 29 -29.89 25.57 -8.25
N MET A 30 -29.54 26.00 -7.04
CA MET A 30 -29.27 27.42 -6.77
C MET A 30 -28.08 27.95 -7.56
N THR A 31 -27.07 27.12 -7.83
CA THR A 31 -25.91 27.51 -8.63
C THR A 31 -26.30 27.69 -10.10
N GLU A 32 -27.09 26.76 -10.65
CA GLU A 32 -27.61 26.86 -12.02
C GLU A 32 -28.59 28.02 -12.19
N LEU A 33 -29.46 28.28 -11.19
CA LEU A 33 -30.32 29.47 -11.18
C LEU A 33 -29.51 30.77 -11.16
N VAL A 34 -28.43 30.82 -10.38
CA VAL A 34 -27.52 31.97 -10.35
C VAL A 34 -26.82 32.15 -11.71
N LEU A 35 -26.35 31.08 -12.35
CA LEU A 35 -25.76 31.14 -13.70
C LEU A 35 -26.78 31.61 -14.75
N PHE A 36 -28.03 31.15 -14.67
CA PHE A 36 -29.11 31.60 -15.54
C PHE A 36 -29.46 33.09 -15.31
N LEU A 37 -29.47 33.55 -14.06
CA LEU A 37 -29.64 34.97 -13.71
C LEU A 37 -28.45 35.84 -14.15
N VAL A 38 -27.23 35.28 -14.18
CA VAL A 38 -26.04 35.92 -14.75
C VAL A 38 -26.17 36.06 -16.27
N GLU A 39 -26.63 35.04 -16.98
CA GLU A 39 -26.90 35.11 -18.43
C GLU A 39 -28.00 36.12 -18.77
N PHE A 40 -29.04 36.25 -17.93
CA PHE A 40 -30.12 37.23 -18.09
C PHE A 40 -29.76 38.68 -17.71
N ASN A 41 -28.50 38.99 -17.41
CA ASN A 41 -27.98 40.36 -17.18
C ASN A 41 -28.63 41.12 -16.00
N LEU A 42 -28.53 40.59 -14.77
CA LEU A 42 -28.87 41.36 -13.54
C LEU A 42 -27.73 41.52 -12.52
N CYS A 43 -26.48 41.16 -12.85
CA CYS A 43 -25.38 41.20 -11.88
C CYS A 43 -24.07 41.83 -12.39
N SER A 44 -24.12 43.06 -12.90
CA SER A 44 -23.01 44.02 -12.70
C SER A 44 -22.89 44.45 -11.21
N TRP A 45 -23.71 43.88 -10.31
CA TRP A 45 -23.90 44.31 -8.93
C TRP A 45 -23.94 43.15 -7.92
N TRP A 46 -23.08 42.14 -8.02
CA TRP A 46 -22.72 41.38 -6.80
C TRP A 46 -21.40 40.63 -6.96
N HIS A 47 -20.33 41.35 -7.32
CA HIS A 47 -18.99 40.84 -7.08
C HIS A 47 -18.76 40.78 -5.57
N SER A 48 -18.46 39.60 -5.02
CA SER A 48 -17.18 39.35 -4.34
C SER A 48 -17.15 37.95 -3.72
N ASP A 49 -16.07 37.24 -4.04
CA ASP A 49 -15.43 36.16 -3.29
C ASP A 49 -16.20 34.86 -3.04
N MET A 50 -15.95 33.87 -3.91
CA MET A 50 -16.03 32.47 -3.51
C MET A 50 -14.69 31.78 -3.72
N THR A 51 -13.89 31.78 -2.65
CA THR A 51 -12.60 31.09 -2.55
C THR A 51 -12.84 29.58 -2.64
N ALA A 52 -12.33 28.94 -3.69
CA ALA A 52 -12.39 27.49 -3.85
C ALA A 52 -11.50 26.84 -2.77
N LYS A 53 -12.11 26.21 -1.75
CA LYS A 53 -11.38 25.36 -0.79
C LYS A 53 -11.07 24.03 -1.47
N ALA A 54 -9.82 23.84 -1.91
CA ALA A 54 -9.31 22.54 -2.31
C ALA A 54 -9.16 21.64 -1.06
N GLN A 55 -10.10 20.72 -0.85
CA GLN A 55 -9.95 19.64 0.13
C GLN A 55 -8.94 18.63 -0.41
N LYS A 56 -7.64 18.88 -0.20
CA LYS A 56 -6.61 17.88 -0.45
C LYS A 56 -6.72 16.82 0.65
N LEU A 57 -7.36 15.69 0.35
CA LEU A 57 -7.39 14.51 1.23
C LEU A 57 -5.93 14.11 1.52
N LYS A 58 -5.45 14.48 2.71
CA LYS A 58 -4.08 14.20 3.14
C LYS A 58 -4.03 12.70 3.45
N GLN A 59 -3.58 11.91 2.47
CA GLN A 59 -3.38 10.47 2.66
C GLN A 59 -2.28 10.28 3.72
N THR A 60 -2.67 9.76 4.89
CA THR A 60 -1.73 9.42 5.95
C THR A 60 -0.98 8.15 5.54
N LEU A 61 0.32 8.29 5.35
CA LEU A 61 1.23 7.17 5.07
C LEU A 61 1.83 6.70 6.38
N GLU A 62 1.79 5.38 6.62
CA GLU A 62 2.32 4.76 7.83
C GLU A 62 3.47 3.79 7.50
N PRO A 63 4.40 3.56 8.45
CA PRO A 63 5.42 2.52 8.29
C PRO A 63 4.76 1.14 8.35
N CYS A 64 5.11 0.28 7.40
CA CYS A 64 4.54 -1.06 7.24
C CYS A 64 5.60 -2.01 6.68
N ASP A 65 5.40 -3.30 6.90
CA ASP A 65 6.20 -4.36 6.29
C ASP A 65 5.67 -4.66 4.88
N THR A 66 6.57 -4.67 3.90
CA THR A 66 6.26 -5.00 2.50
C THR A 66 7.19 -6.10 2.02
N GLU A 67 6.65 -7.11 1.35
CA GLU A 67 7.44 -8.16 0.71
C GLU A 67 7.61 -7.86 -0.77
N TYR A 68 8.83 -8.11 -1.27
CA TYR A 68 9.21 -7.90 -2.67
C TYR A 68 9.53 -9.26 -3.29
N PRO A 69 8.70 -9.77 -4.22
CA PRO A 69 9.04 -10.98 -4.94
C PRO A 69 10.25 -10.70 -5.84
N ALA A 70 11.32 -11.48 -5.67
CA ALA A 70 12.54 -11.39 -6.47
C ALA A 70 12.78 -12.71 -7.21
N PHE A 71 13.05 -12.61 -8.51
CA PHE A 71 13.34 -13.77 -9.36
C PHE A 71 14.81 -13.73 -9.76
N VAL A 72 15.49 -14.87 -9.62
CA VAL A 72 16.89 -15.03 -10.01
C VAL A 72 16.97 -16.20 -10.98
N SER A 73 17.60 -15.97 -12.13
CA SER A 73 17.82 -17.02 -13.13
C SER A 73 19.02 -17.90 -12.76
N GLU A 74 18.85 -19.21 -12.81
CA GLU A 74 19.95 -20.17 -12.67
C GLU A 74 20.73 -20.31 -13.98
N ARG A 75 22.06 -20.18 -13.95
CA ARG A 75 22.93 -20.08 -15.16
C ARG A 75 23.22 -21.42 -15.84
N THR A 76 22.66 -22.52 -15.35
CA THR A 76 22.98 -23.88 -15.82
C THR A 76 22.21 -24.27 -17.08
N ILE A 77 21.18 -23.51 -17.45
CA ILE A 77 20.27 -23.81 -18.55
C ILE A 77 20.65 -22.96 -19.77
N LYS A 78 21.35 -23.54 -20.73
CA LYS A 78 21.72 -22.86 -21.99
C LYS A 78 20.53 -22.72 -22.93
N GLU A 79 19.74 -23.79 -23.06
CA GLU A 79 18.55 -23.87 -23.90
C GLU A 79 17.53 -24.79 -23.22
N THR A 80 16.31 -24.29 -22.99
CA THR A 80 15.18 -25.11 -22.55
C THR A 80 14.02 -24.90 -23.50
N THR A 81 13.54 -26.00 -24.05
CA THR A 81 12.26 -26.07 -24.75
C THR A 81 11.21 -26.54 -23.77
N GLY A 82 10.14 -25.76 -23.62
CA GLY A 82 9.02 -26.08 -22.75
C GLY A 82 7.70 -26.03 -23.51
N ASN A 83 6.70 -26.70 -22.95
CA ASN A 83 5.32 -26.61 -23.42
C ASN A 83 4.41 -26.31 -22.23
N ILE A 84 3.57 -25.29 -22.37
CA ILE A 84 2.55 -24.91 -21.40
C ILE A 84 1.22 -25.47 -21.89
N ALA A 85 0.65 -26.41 -21.14
CA ALA A 85 -0.70 -26.87 -21.40
C ALA A 85 -1.70 -25.81 -20.95
N CYS A 86 -2.47 -25.28 -21.89
CA CYS A 86 -3.67 -24.51 -21.64
C CYS A 86 -4.89 -25.45 -21.81
N GLU A 87 -6.09 -25.03 -21.42
CA GLU A 87 -7.26 -25.94 -21.40
C GLU A 87 -7.51 -26.65 -22.73
N ASP A 88 -7.49 -25.91 -23.84
CA ASP A 88 -7.82 -26.43 -25.18
C ASP A 88 -6.61 -26.62 -26.11
N CYS A 89 -5.40 -26.21 -25.71
CA CYS A 89 -4.23 -26.17 -26.57
C CYS A 89 -2.92 -26.27 -25.78
N SER A 90 -1.82 -26.58 -26.45
CA SER A 90 -0.48 -26.54 -25.84
C SER A 90 0.38 -25.46 -26.49
N LYS A 91 0.91 -24.53 -25.70
CA LYS A 91 1.75 -23.43 -26.16
C LYS A 91 3.23 -23.75 -25.94
N SER A 92 3.95 -23.98 -27.03
CA SER A 92 5.38 -24.23 -26.98
C SER A 92 6.18 -22.93 -26.88
N PHE A 93 7.26 -22.97 -26.12
CA PHE A 93 8.19 -21.86 -25.99
C PHE A 93 9.62 -22.37 -25.90
N VAL A 94 10.55 -21.54 -26.39
CA VAL A 94 11.99 -21.79 -26.33
C VAL A 94 12.64 -20.62 -25.60
N ILE A 95 13.45 -20.93 -24.59
CA ILE A 95 14.24 -19.93 -23.85
C ILE A 95 15.72 -20.20 -24.12
N GLN A 96 16.42 -19.17 -24.59
CA GLN A 96 17.86 -19.20 -24.83
C GLN A 96 18.55 -18.07 -24.07
N GLN A 97 19.63 -18.39 -23.36
CA GLN A 97 20.45 -17.37 -22.70
C GLN A 97 21.38 -16.69 -23.70
N ILE A 98 21.45 -15.36 -23.68
CA ILE A 98 22.40 -14.61 -24.53
C ILE A 98 23.79 -14.66 -23.85
N PRO A 99 24.83 -15.20 -24.53
CA PRO A 99 26.15 -15.36 -23.94
C PRO A 99 26.71 -14.00 -23.49
N SER A 100 27.53 -14.02 -22.44
CA SER A 100 28.15 -12.83 -21.82
C SER A 100 27.19 -11.76 -21.27
N SER A 101 25.90 -12.08 -21.08
CA SER A 101 24.90 -11.15 -20.55
C SER A 101 23.95 -11.80 -19.53
N ASN A 102 23.12 -10.99 -18.89
CA ASN A 102 22.01 -11.39 -18.02
C ASN A 102 20.65 -11.43 -18.76
N LEU A 103 20.67 -11.45 -20.08
CA LEU A 103 19.47 -11.42 -20.92
C LEU A 103 19.08 -12.82 -21.39
N PHE A 104 17.77 -13.02 -21.55
CA PHE A 104 17.17 -14.22 -22.12
C PHE A 104 16.34 -13.86 -23.34
N MET A 105 16.48 -14.64 -24.41
CA MET A 105 15.61 -14.59 -25.57
C MET A 105 14.51 -15.65 -25.39
N VAL A 106 13.26 -15.20 -25.42
CA VAL A 106 12.09 -16.08 -25.29
C VAL A 106 11.32 -16.04 -26.61
N VAL A 107 11.21 -17.19 -27.25
CA VAL A 107 10.43 -17.36 -28.49
C VAL A 107 9.20 -18.19 -28.15
N VAL A 108 8.02 -17.67 -28.50
CA VAL A 108 6.73 -18.29 -28.18
C VAL A 108 5.92 -18.43 -29.46
N ASP A 109 5.29 -19.59 -29.65
CA ASP A 109 4.35 -19.77 -30.75
C ASP A 109 3.07 -18.94 -30.51
N SER A 110 2.57 -18.28 -31.57
CA SER A 110 1.36 -17.46 -31.52
C SER A 110 0.09 -18.25 -31.85
N SER A 111 0.19 -19.55 -32.10
CA SER A 111 -0.93 -20.41 -32.50
C SER A 111 -2.08 -20.48 -31.47
N CYS A 112 -1.82 -20.21 -30.19
CA CYS A 112 -2.83 -20.22 -29.14
C CYS A 112 -2.74 -19.04 -28.15
N LEU A 113 -3.90 -18.51 -27.73
CA LEU A 113 -4.05 -17.46 -26.73
C LEU A 113 -4.43 -18.09 -25.38
N CYS A 114 -3.56 -17.95 -24.38
CA CYS A 114 -3.82 -18.42 -23.01
C CYS A 114 -4.07 -17.21 -22.11
N GLU A 115 -5.33 -16.91 -21.84
CA GLU A 115 -5.76 -15.73 -21.07
C GLU A 115 -5.93 -16.02 -19.57
N SER A 116 -5.82 -17.29 -19.16
CA SER A 116 -6.14 -17.77 -17.81
C SER A 116 -5.04 -17.60 -16.76
N VAL A 117 -3.84 -17.13 -17.14
CA VAL A 117 -2.73 -16.95 -16.19
C VAL A 117 -2.79 -15.55 -15.60
N ALA A 118 -3.03 -15.46 -14.29
CA ALA A 118 -2.97 -14.19 -13.57
C ALA A 118 -1.60 -13.52 -13.80
N PRO A 119 -1.56 -12.21 -14.09
CA PRO A 119 -0.31 -11.52 -14.36
C PRO A 119 0.60 -11.59 -13.13
N ILE A 120 1.84 -12.06 -13.33
CA ILE A 120 2.85 -12.01 -12.29
C ILE A 120 3.24 -10.54 -12.10
N THR A 121 2.89 -9.97 -10.95
CA THR A 121 3.20 -8.58 -10.63
C THR A 121 4.48 -8.50 -9.80
N MET A 122 5.35 -7.53 -10.12
CA MET A 122 6.51 -7.16 -9.28
C MET A 122 6.13 -6.11 -8.23
N ALA A 123 4.84 -5.88 -8.03
CA ALA A 123 4.35 -4.87 -7.11
C ALA A 123 4.63 -5.32 -5.66
N PRO A 124 4.98 -4.39 -4.75
CA PRO A 124 5.13 -4.70 -3.34
C PRO A 124 3.83 -5.25 -2.78
N ILE A 125 3.90 -6.40 -2.13
CA ILE A 125 2.76 -7.02 -1.46
C ILE A 125 2.81 -6.53 -0.01
N GLU A 126 1.76 -5.81 0.40
CA GLU A 126 1.59 -5.42 1.79
C GLU A 126 1.26 -6.68 2.61
N ILE A 127 2.02 -6.93 3.68
CA ILE A 127 1.66 -7.99 4.63
C ILE A 127 0.47 -7.45 5.44
N SER A 128 -0.74 -7.58 4.91
CA SER A 128 -1.92 -6.87 5.42
C SER A 128 -2.39 -7.35 6.78
N GLN A 129 -1.88 -8.47 7.29
CA GLN A 129 -2.17 -8.96 8.63
C GLN A 129 -0.92 -9.67 9.15
N HIS A 130 -0.26 -9.09 10.16
CA HIS A 130 0.66 -9.87 10.99
C HIS A 130 -0.19 -10.90 11.73
N ASN A 131 -0.45 -12.05 11.09
CA ASN A 131 -1.03 -13.20 11.74
C ASN A 131 -0.25 -13.43 13.04
N GLU A 132 -0.93 -13.48 14.17
CA GLU A 132 -0.28 -13.60 15.49
C GLU A 132 0.68 -14.80 15.54
N SER A 133 0.38 -15.85 14.75
CA SER A 133 1.25 -17.01 14.52
C SER A 133 2.61 -16.65 13.91
N LEU A 134 2.67 -15.81 12.88
CA LEU A 134 3.92 -15.39 12.23
C LEU A 134 4.81 -14.57 13.18
N LYS A 135 4.20 -13.80 14.09
CA LYS A 135 4.93 -13.07 15.13
C LYS A 135 5.60 -14.03 16.11
N CYS A 136 4.90 -15.08 16.54
CA CYS A 136 5.43 -16.12 17.43
C CYS A 136 6.56 -16.93 16.76
N GLU A 137 6.43 -17.27 15.48
CA GLU A 137 7.50 -17.94 14.73
C GLU A 137 8.75 -17.07 14.61
N ARG A 138 8.59 -15.76 14.36
CA ARG A 138 9.71 -14.80 14.35
C ARG A 138 10.39 -14.70 15.72
N LEU A 139 9.65 -14.75 16.83
CA LEU A 139 10.23 -14.77 18.18
C LEU A 139 11.09 -16.02 18.40
N LYS A 140 10.64 -17.19 17.91
CA LYS A 140 11.41 -18.44 17.98
C LYS A 140 12.66 -18.43 17.10
N ALA A 141 12.62 -17.71 15.97
CA ALA A 141 13.73 -17.58 15.03
C ALA A 141 14.69 -16.41 15.35
N GLN A 142 14.54 -15.73 16.49
CA GLN A 142 15.42 -14.63 16.84
C GLN A 142 16.87 -15.09 16.92
N LYS A 143 17.76 -14.36 16.23
CA LYS A 143 19.20 -14.55 16.33
C LYS A 143 19.63 -14.35 17.78
N ILE A 144 20.53 -15.20 18.27
CA ILE A 144 21.12 -15.09 19.61
C ILE A 144 21.80 -13.71 19.72
N ARG A 145 21.29 -12.88 20.63
CA ARG A 145 21.91 -11.61 21.00
C ARG A 145 22.82 -11.88 22.21
N ARG A 146 24.07 -11.44 22.15
CA ARG A 146 24.97 -11.51 23.31
C ARG A 146 24.50 -10.50 24.35
N ARG A 147 24.25 -10.96 25.58
CA ARG A 147 23.91 -10.09 26.71
C ARG A 147 25.15 -9.25 27.08
N PRO A 148 24.98 -7.98 27.52
CA PRO A 148 26.07 -7.24 28.15
C PRO A 148 26.64 -8.02 29.35
N GLU A 149 27.96 -7.92 29.56
CA GLU A 149 28.67 -8.62 30.64
C GLU A 149 28.33 -8.07 32.04
N SER A 150 27.93 -6.80 32.15
CA SER A 150 27.42 -6.20 33.39
C SER A 150 26.20 -5.29 33.14
N CYS A 151 25.24 -5.30 34.07
CA CYS A 151 24.08 -4.38 34.14
C CYS A 151 24.17 -3.70 35.52
N HIS A 152 24.51 -2.41 35.56
CA HIS A 152 24.59 -1.61 36.80
C HIS A 152 23.35 -0.72 36.88
N GLY A 153 22.28 -1.24 37.47
CA GLY A 153 20.99 -0.55 37.54
C GLY A 153 20.86 0.50 38.66
N PHE A 154 21.82 0.55 39.58
CA PHE A 154 21.79 1.45 40.73
C PHE A 154 23.20 1.90 41.11
N HIS A 155 23.35 3.20 41.37
CA HIS A 155 24.57 3.77 41.95
C HIS A 155 24.32 4.12 43.43
N PRO A 156 25.24 3.84 44.36
CA PRO A 156 25.03 4.05 45.80
C PRO A 156 24.84 5.52 46.21
N GLU A 157 25.21 6.47 45.35
CA GLU A 157 24.97 7.92 45.56
C GLU A 157 23.65 8.41 44.96
N GLU A 158 22.87 7.55 44.31
CA GLU A 158 21.55 7.91 43.78
C GLU A 158 20.49 7.91 44.89
N ASN A 159 19.89 9.08 45.13
CA ASN A 159 18.78 9.24 46.05
C ASN A 159 17.49 8.64 45.45
N ALA A 160 16.96 7.58 46.07
CA ALA A 160 15.70 6.92 45.69
C ALA A 160 14.45 7.83 45.74
N ARG A 161 14.58 9.08 46.18
CA ARG A 161 13.48 10.04 46.35
C ARG A 161 13.21 10.91 45.11
N GLU A 162 14.11 10.93 44.13
CA GLU A 162 13.99 11.73 42.89
C GLU A 162 13.83 10.89 41.61
N GLN A 163 13.71 9.57 41.70
CA GLN A 163 13.54 8.70 40.52
C GLN A 163 12.06 8.41 40.24
N SER A 164 11.35 9.38 39.68
CA SER A 164 10.09 9.13 38.94
C SER A 164 10.33 8.66 37.50
N PHE A 165 11.59 8.56 37.09
CA PHE A 165 12.00 7.99 35.81
C PHE A 165 13.33 7.26 36.00
N PHE A 166 13.33 5.93 36.17
CA PHE A 166 14.46 5.16 35.68
C PHE A 166 14.07 3.75 35.22
N CYS A 167 14.75 3.37 34.15
CA CYS A 167 14.38 2.39 33.16
C CYS A 167 14.46 0.95 33.68
N SER A 168 13.32 0.33 33.98
CA SER A 168 13.21 -1.11 34.14
C SER A 168 13.14 -1.81 32.78
N LEU A 169 14.24 -1.84 32.03
CA LEU A 169 14.43 -2.68 30.83
C LEU A 169 15.86 -3.25 30.78
N CYS A 170 16.13 -4.28 31.57
CA CYS A 170 17.19 -5.28 31.28
C CYS A 170 16.47 -6.58 30.80
N PHE A 171 15.71 -6.50 29.70
CA PHE A 171 15.15 -7.65 28.95
C PHE A 171 15.47 -7.54 27.45
#